data_AF-A0A7S4IJ36-F1
#
_entry.id   AF-A0A7S4IJ36-F1
#
_cell.length_a   1.000
_cell.length_b   1.000
_cell.length_c   1.000
_cell.angle_alpha   90.00
_cell.angle_beta   90.00
_cell.angle_gamma   90.00
#
_symmetry.space_group_name_H-M   'P 1'
#
loop_
_entity.id
_entity.type
_entity.pdbx_description
1 polymer ?
#
loop_
_entity_poly.entity_id
_entity_poly.type
_entity_poly.pdbx_seq_one_letter_code
_entity_poly.pdbx_strand_id
1 'polypeptide(L)'
;FFFSGARMKVSLSGRRELLIVGIIGIICTLLSVYLIYDHIKDEDASFCDVGSHISCSKVRRSSFSELFNVPIAVFGFLFNVITSLMALVAIQISIKQLPYYIGYLFYWNLFGCAFIFYLICAEIYLGALCPFCTVLHVFQLISMYVMFKLYNSKKAMPALFDVMWEMKTWIICIGIINLVPLVYFNVTPQFGIDDAPTITNPEFARCITHSGWIFYGKVGCGWCGKQKELFGSTLDKIVFVDCGTAQEDCKALNIEAYPTWIRFNEEGDEINRWKGYVSVDTWEILSDCRNAHK
;
A
#
# COMPACT_ATOMS: atom_id res chain seq x y z
N PHE A 1 -9.71 28.14 -16.15
CA PHE A 1 -10.69 29.24 -16.27
C PHE A 1 -10.49 30.18 -15.08
N PHE A 2 -10.15 31.44 -15.38
CA PHE A 2 -10.06 32.62 -14.50
C PHE A 2 -9.10 32.62 -13.29
N PHE A 3 -7.85 33.02 -13.55
CA PHE A 3 -7.10 33.87 -12.62
C PHE A 3 -7.27 35.32 -13.06
N SER A 4 -8.27 36.03 -12.54
CA SER A 4 -8.30 37.50 -12.57
C SER A 4 -9.25 38.02 -11.49
N GLY A 5 -8.77 38.96 -10.68
CA GLY A 5 -9.62 39.76 -9.78
C GLY A 5 -9.25 39.66 -8.30
N ALA A 6 -8.60 40.72 -7.80
CA ALA A 6 -8.47 41.11 -6.38
C ALA A 6 -7.93 40.05 -5.39
N ARG A 7 -6.60 40.06 -5.21
CA ARG A 7 -5.90 39.31 -4.17
C ARG A 7 -6.14 39.95 -2.78
N MET A 8 -7.36 39.86 -2.24
CA MET A 8 -7.60 40.13 -0.82
C MET A 8 -6.87 39.06 -0.01
N LYS A 9 -5.76 39.44 0.61
CA LYS A 9 -4.97 38.56 1.50
C LYS A 9 -5.88 37.98 2.58
N VAL A 10 -5.80 36.65 2.69
CA VAL A 10 -6.60 35.78 3.55
C VAL A 10 -6.47 36.14 5.03
N SER A 11 -7.58 35.97 5.75
CA SER A 11 -7.68 36.17 7.20
C SER A 11 -6.59 35.39 7.94
N LEU A 12 -5.98 36.00 8.97
CA LEU A 12 -4.99 35.37 9.85
C LEU A 12 -5.51 34.11 10.58
N SER A 13 -6.83 33.93 10.69
CA SER A 13 -7.47 32.87 11.49
C SER A 13 -7.45 31.51 10.77
N GLY A 14 -6.56 30.61 11.21
CA GLY A 14 -6.44 29.24 10.70
C GLY A 14 -5.26 29.01 9.76
N ARG A 15 -4.50 30.06 9.42
CA ARG A 15 -3.37 29.97 8.48
C ARG A 15 -2.26 29.07 8.99
N ARG A 16 -1.98 29.10 10.29
CA ARG A 16 -0.94 28.26 10.91
C ARG A 16 -1.32 26.78 10.80
N GLU A 17 -2.56 26.45 11.11
CA GLU A 17 -3.10 25.10 11.07
C GLU A 17 -3.06 24.54 9.63
N LEU A 18 -3.47 25.33 8.64
CA LEU A 18 -3.37 24.95 7.23
C LEU A 18 -1.91 24.78 6.76
N LEU A 19 -0.97 25.63 7.22
CA LEU A 19 0.45 25.45 6.91
C LEU A 19 1.01 24.17 7.52
N ILE A 20 0.65 23.84 8.76
CA ILE A 20 1.05 22.58 9.42
C ILE A 20 0.58 21.38 8.60
N VAL A 21 -0.72 21.35 8.23
CA VAL A 21 -1.28 20.26 7.41
C VAL A 21 -0.62 20.19 6.04
N GLY A 22 -0.35 21.34 5.41
CA GLY A 22 0.37 21.41 4.15
C GLY A 22 1.78 20.81 4.22
N ILE A 23 2.55 21.17 5.26
CA ILE A 23 3.91 20.66 5.49
C ILE A 23 3.88 19.15 5.78
N ILE A 24 2.96 18.70 6.63
CA ILE A 24 2.76 17.27 6.90
C ILE A 24 2.48 16.52 5.60
N GLY A 25 1.58 17.02 4.76
CA GLY A 25 1.26 16.42 3.47
C GLY A 25 2.49 16.33 2.55
N ILE A 26 3.36 17.34 2.52
CA ILE A 26 4.62 17.30 1.74
C ILE A 26 5.57 16.22 2.27
N ILE A 27 5.78 16.15 3.59
CA ILE A 27 6.63 15.13 4.22
C ILE A 27 6.09 13.73 3.90
N CYS A 28 4.78 13.52 4.07
CA CYS A 28 4.14 12.23 3.79
C CYS A 28 4.20 11.88 2.31
N THR A 29 4.14 12.86 1.41
CA THR A 29 4.34 12.64 -0.03
C THR A 29 5.73 12.07 -0.32
N LEU A 30 6.78 12.65 0.27
CA LEU A 30 8.16 12.16 0.11
C LEU A 30 8.33 10.74 0.66
N LEU A 31 7.73 10.45 1.82
CA LEU A 31 7.72 9.10 2.39
C LEU A 31 6.97 8.11 1.49
N SER A 32 5.83 8.50 0.90
CA SER A 32 5.10 7.67 -0.06
C SER A 32 5.92 7.40 -1.33
N VAL A 33 6.68 8.38 -1.83
CA VAL A 33 7.60 8.17 -2.97
C VAL A 33 8.66 7.12 -2.61
N TYR A 34 9.24 7.21 -1.41
CA TYR A 34 10.20 6.20 -0.95
C TYR A 34 9.55 4.80 -0.88
N LEU A 35 8.34 4.67 -0.32
CA LEU A 35 7.64 3.39 -0.24
C LEU A 35 7.23 2.84 -1.61
N ILE A 36 6.90 3.69 -2.58
CA ILE A 36 6.67 3.28 -3.97
C ILE A 36 7.96 2.73 -4.58
N TYR A 37 9.07 3.45 -4.40
CA TYR A 37 10.39 3.01 -4.87
C TYR A 37 10.77 1.65 -4.25
N ASP A 38 10.60 1.49 -2.94
CA ASP A 38 10.87 0.24 -2.23
C ASP A 38 9.98 -0.90 -2.74
N HIS A 39 8.69 -0.64 -3.01
CA HIS A 39 7.76 -1.63 -3.60
C HIS A 39 8.17 -2.07 -5.00
N ILE A 40 8.62 -1.14 -5.83
CA ILE A 40 9.02 -1.42 -7.22
C ILE A 40 10.38 -2.14 -7.28
N LYS A 41 11.31 -1.78 -6.39
CA LYS A 41 12.65 -2.38 -6.36
C LYS A 41 12.63 -3.87 -5.98
N ASP A 42 11.61 -4.28 -5.23
CA ASP A 42 11.35 -5.66 -4.81
C ASP A 42 12.56 -6.42 -4.23
N GLU A 43 13.46 -5.74 -3.51
CA GLU A 43 14.57 -6.41 -2.81
C GLU A 43 14.08 -7.18 -1.58
N ASP A 44 14.77 -8.27 -1.20
CA ASP A 44 14.35 -9.17 -0.11
C ASP A 44 14.43 -8.55 1.28
N ALA A 45 15.26 -7.52 1.45
CA ALA A 45 15.39 -6.78 2.68
C ALA A 45 15.28 -5.27 2.42
N SER A 46 14.42 -4.61 3.17
CA SER A 46 14.38 -3.16 3.29
C SER A 46 15.34 -2.77 4.42
N PHE A 47 15.97 -1.59 4.34
CA PHE A 47 16.91 -1.15 5.38
C PHE A 47 16.29 -1.00 6.78
N CYS A 48 14.96 -0.93 6.87
CA CYS A 48 14.18 -0.81 8.10
C CYS A 48 13.74 -2.16 8.68
N ASP A 49 14.19 -3.28 8.12
CA ASP A 49 13.93 -4.61 8.65
C ASP A 49 14.80 -4.90 9.89
N VAL A 50 14.16 -5.06 11.04
CA VAL A 50 14.76 -5.40 12.34
C VAL A 50 14.03 -6.63 12.89
N GLY A 51 14.42 -7.80 12.37
CA GLY A 51 13.84 -9.08 12.76
C GLY A 51 12.44 -9.34 12.19
N SER A 52 11.69 -10.24 12.80
CA SER A 52 10.41 -10.76 12.27
C SER A 52 9.18 -9.90 12.60
N HIS A 53 9.28 -9.06 13.65
CA HIS A 53 8.18 -8.23 14.14
C HIS A 53 8.28 -6.76 13.70
N ILE A 54 9.48 -6.27 13.38
CA ILE A 54 9.68 -4.95 12.78
C ILE A 54 10.22 -5.20 11.38
N SER A 55 9.34 -5.27 10.38
CA SER A 55 9.75 -5.54 9.00
C SER A 55 8.86 -4.81 8.01
N CYS A 56 9.47 -3.90 7.28
CA CYS A 56 8.88 -3.22 6.14
C CYS A 56 8.64 -4.20 4.99
N SER A 57 9.59 -5.10 4.71
CA SER A 57 9.47 -6.08 3.62
C SER A 57 8.28 -7.00 3.78
N LYS A 58 8.04 -7.49 5.01
CA LYS A 58 6.90 -8.37 5.30
C LYS A 58 5.56 -7.68 5.08
N VAL A 59 5.45 -6.38 5.41
CA VAL A 59 4.23 -5.60 5.16
C VAL A 59 4.09 -5.27 3.67
N ARG A 60 5.17 -4.81 3.02
CA ARG A 60 5.23 -4.40 1.61
C ARG A 60 4.95 -5.53 0.63
N ARG A 61 5.33 -6.77 0.94
CA ARG A 61 5.07 -7.95 0.07
C ARG A 61 3.81 -8.72 0.43
N SER A 62 3.03 -8.23 1.39
CA SER A 62 1.78 -8.87 1.78
C SER A 62 0.68 -8.60 0.75
N SER A 63 -0.38 -9.42 0.77
CA SER A 63 -1.61 -9.14 0.01
C SER A 63 -2.28 -7.81 0.38
N PHE A 64 -1.93 -7.21 1.53
CA PHE A 64 -2.47 -5.94 1.98
C PHE A 64 -1.73 -4.72 1.42
N SER A 65 -0.63 -4.90 0.68
CA SER A 65 0.12 -3.78 0.10
C SER A 65 -0.41 -3.33 -1.26
N GLU A 66 -1.36 -4.07 -1.85
CA GLU A 66 -1.97 -3.79 -3.14
C GLU A 66 -3.50 -3.73 -3.01
N LEU A 67 -4.11 -2.79 -3.73
CA LEU A 67 -5.56 -2.65 -3.85
C LEU A 67 -5.89 -2.53 -5.35
N PHE A 68 -6.71 -3.46 -5.87
CA PHE A 68 -6.99 -3.57 -7.32
C PHE A 68 -5.71 -3.61 -8.18
N ASN A 69 -4.71 -4.39 -7.77
CA ASN A 69 -3.39 -4.50 -8.40
C ASN A 69 -2.54 -3.21 -8.39
N VAL A 70 -2.99 -2.16 -7.70
CA VAL A 70 -2.23 -0.92 -7.53
C VAL A 70 -1.58 -0.92 -6.14
N PRO A 71 -0.28 -0.63 -6.02
CA PRO A 71 0.37 -0.49 -4.72
C PRO A 71 -0.31 0.61 -3.89
N ILE A 72 -0.64 0.32 -2.63
CA ILE A 72 -1.33 1.26 -1.74
C ILE A 72 -0.49 2.53 -1.52
N ALA A 73 0.84 2.43 -1.61
CA ALA A 73 1.73 3.57 -1.55
C ALA A 73 1.45 4.63 -2.65
N VAL A 74 0.93 4.23 -3.82
CA VAL A 74 0.48 5.14 -4.89
C VAL A 74 -0.76 5.93 -4.46
N PHE A 75 -1.75 5.26 -3.86
CA PHE A 75 -2.92 5.94 -3.31
C PHE A 75 -2.54 6.88 -2.16
N GLY A 76 -1.63 6.45 -1.28
CA GLY A 76 -1.07 7.29 -0.22
C GLY A 76 -0.36 8.53 -0.79
N PHE A 77 0.46 8.37 -1.82
CA PHE A 77 1.11 9.48 -2.52
C PHE A 77 0.09 10.48 -3.05
N LEU A 78 -0.92 10.03 -3.80
CA LEU A 78 -1.97 10.91 -4.32
C LEU A 78 -2.74 11.60 -3.19
N PHE A 79 -3.07 10.86 -2.13
CA PHE A 79 -3.75 11.39 -0.95
C PHE A 79 -2.97 12.53 -0.29
N ASN A 80 -1.66 12.37 -0.16
CA ASN A 80 -0.77 13.34 0.47
C ASN A 80 -0.51 14.57 -0.43
N VAL A 81 -0.42 14.38 -1.75
CA VAL A 81 -0.35 15.48 -2.73
C VAL A 81 -1.63 16.31 -2.70
N ILE A 82 -2.80 15.66 -2.67
CA ILE A 82 -4.09 16.36 -2.59
C ILE A 82 -4.19 17.12 -1.27
N THR A 83 -3.84 16.49 -0.15
CA THR A 83 -3.87 17.14 1.17
C THR A 83 -2.99 18.39 1.20
N SER A 84 -1.75 18.29 0.73
CA SER A 84 -0.81 19.42 0.72
C SER A 84 -1.27 20.54 -0.22
N LEU A 85 -1.68 20.20 -1.44
CA LEU A 85 -2.19 21.18 -2.41
C LEU A 85 -3.41 21.91 -1.86
N MET A 86 -4.40 21.19 -1.34
CA MET A 86 -5.65 21.75 -0.85
C MET A 86 -5.44 22.64 0.38
N ALA A 87 -4.51 22.26 1.26
CA ALA A 87 -4.11 23.10 2.39
C ALA A 87 -3.41 24.40 1.95
N LEU A 88 -2.52 24.33 0.95
CA LEU A 88 -1.82 25.50 0.42
C LEU A 88 -2.74 26.45 -0.38
N VAL A 89 -3.69 25.89 -1.12
CA VAL A 89 -4.73 26.67 -1.82
C VAL A 89 -5.66 27.34 -0.81
N ALA A 90 -6.05 26.64 0.27
CA ALA A 90 -6.92 27.19 1.31
C ALA A 90 -6.36 28.48 1.96
N ILE A 91 -5.03 28.65 1.97
CA ILE A 91 -4.36 29.86 2.51
C ILE A 91 -4.47 31.06 1.56
N GLN A 92 -4.85 30.86 0.30
CA GLN A 92 -4.85 31.88 -0.76
C GLN A 92 -6.26 32.29 -1.23
N ILE A 93 -7.29 31.55 -0.82
CA ILE A 93 -8.68 31.76 -1.25
C ILE A 93 -9.42 32.79 -0.39
N SER A 94 -10.54 33.29 -0.94
CA SER A 94 -11.40 34.24 -0.23
C SER A 94 -12.00 33.66 1.06
N ILE A 95 -12.29 34.54 2.02
CA ILE A 95 -12.92 34.16 3.31
C ILE A 95 -14.29 33.47 3.12
N LYS A 96 -14.99 33.75 2.01
CA LYS A 96 -16.27 33.11 1.66
C LYS A 96 -16.11 31.64 1.29
N GLN A 97 -14.99 31.29 0.62
CA GLN A 97 -14.72 29.91 0.19
C GLN A 97 -14.00 29.09 1.27
N LEU A 98 -13.34 29.75 2.23
CA LEU A 98 -12.53 29.10 3.26
C LEU A 98 -13.26 27.99 4.06
N PRO A 99 -14.53 28.14 4.48
CA PRO A 99 -15.24 27.08 5.19
C PRO A 99 -15.38 25.78 4.37
N TYR A 100 -15.55 25.87 3.04
CA TYR A 100 -15.66 24.69 2.19
C TYR A 100 -14.34 23.92 2.08
N TYR A 101 -13.21 24.63 2.01
CA TYR A 101 -11.88 24.00 1.99
C TYR A 101 -11.51 23.38 3.36
N ILE A 102 -11.84 24.06 4.47
CA ILE A 102 -11.65 23.50 5.81
C ILE A 102 -12.53 22.25 5.99
N GLY A 103 -13.79 22.31 5.56
CA GLY A 103 -14.71 21.17 5.59
C GLY A 103 -14.20 20.01 4.74
N TYR A 104 -13.76 20.29 3.51
CA TYR A 104 -13.14 19.30 2.63
C TYR A 104 -11.95 18.61 3.30
N LEU A 105 -10.97 19.39 3.80
CA LEU A 105 -9.78 18.83 4.46
C LEU A 105 -10.15 18.03 5.71
N PHE A 106 -11.15 18.44 6.47
CA PHE A 106 -11.64 17.68 7.62
C PHE A 106 -12.17 16.30 7.22
N TYR A 107 -13.12 16.25 6.27
CA TYR A 107 -13.69 14.98 5.82
C TYR A 107 -12.67 14.10 5.06
N TRP A 108 -11.75 14.72 4.32
CA TRP A 108 -10.63 14.03 3.67
C TRP A 108 -9.69 13.36 4.68
N ASN A 109 -9.32 14.08 5.75
CA ASN A 109 -8.51 13.52 6.83
C ASN A 109 -9.27 12.45 7.64
N LEU A 110 -10.59 12.59 7.79
CA LEU A 110 -11.44 11.58 8.41
C LEU A 110 -11.44 10.28 7.59
N PHE A 111 -11.57 10.38 6.26
CA PHE A 111 -11.42 9.24 5.36
C PHE A 111 -10.03 8.59 5.49
N GLY A 112 -8.97 9.40 5.53
CA GLY A 112 -7.60 8.91 5.75
C GLY A 112 -7.46 8.12 7.07
N CYS A 113 -8.08 8.59 8.16
CA CYS A 113 -8.06 7.87 9.44
C CYS A 113 -8.78 6.52 9.37
N ALA A 114 -9.92 6.46 8.66
CA ALA A 114 -10.63 5.19 8.46
C ALA A 114 -9.77 4.18 7.66
N PHE A 115 -9.04 4.66 6.65
CA PHE A 115 -8.13 3.81 5.89
C PHE A 115 -6.91 3.33 6.71
N ILE A 116 -6.37 4.18 7.59
CA ILE A 116 -5.29 3.78 8.50
C ILE A 116 -5.75 2.71 9.49
N PHE A 117 -6.98 2.80 10.00
CA PHE A 117 -7.51 1.75 10.86
C PHE A 117 -7.48 0.38 10.17
N TYR A 118 -7.82 0.33 8.88
CA TYR A 118 -7.66 -0.87 8.06
C TYR A 118 -6.20 -1.34 7.96
N LEU A 119 -5.25 -0.44 7.70
CA LEU A 119 -3.83 -0.79 7.59
C LEU A 119 -3.23 -1.28 8.92
N ILE A 120 -3.61 -0.69 10.04
CA ILE A 120 -3.20 -1.15 11.38
C ILE A 120 -3.74 -2.55 11.65
N CYS A 121 -5.00 -2.83 11.26
CA CYS A 121 -5.55 -4.19 11.37
C CYS A 121 -4.75 -5.19 10.51
N ALA A 122 -4.29 -4.77 9.32
CA ALA A 122 -3.43 -5.60 8.49
C ALA A 122 -2.06 -5.85 9.14
N GLU A 123 -1.41 -4.84 9.72
CA GLU A 123 -0.13 -5.01 10.44
C GLU A 123 -0.24 -5.96 11.64
N ILE A 124 -1.34 -5.86 12.40
CA ILE A 124 -1.65 -6.77 13.51
C ILE A 124 -1.83 -8.20 12.98
N TYR A 125 -2.59 -8.37 11.90
CA TYR A 125 -2.83 -9.68 11.30
C TYR A 125 -1.56 -10.31 10.72
N LEU A 126 -0.64 -9.52 10.18
CA LEU A 126 0.65 -9.99 9.69
C LEU A 126 1.63 -10.32 10.83
N GLY A 127 1.39 -9.80 12.04
CA GLY A 127 2.32 -9.88 13.17
C GLY A 127 3.64 -9.15 12.91
N ALA A 128 3.62 -8.09 12.08
CA ALA A 128 4.77 -7.26 11.77
C ALA A 128 4.37 -5.79 11.61
N LEU A 129 5.20 -4.90 12.16
CA LEU A 129 5.04 -3.46 12.12
C LEU A 129 6.01 -2.86 11.10
N CYS A 130 5.50 -1.98 10.24
CA CYS A 130 6.34 -1.19 9.35
C CYS A 130 6.60 0.20 9.96
N PRO A 131 7.85 0.56 10.31
CA PRO A 131 8.17 1.87 10.86
C PRO A 131 7.73 3.04 9.96
N PHE A 132 7.85 2.90 8.63
CA PHE A 132 7.43 3.94 7.68
C PHE A 132 5.92 4.12 7.63
N CYS A 133 5.15 3.03 7.63
CA CYS A 133 3.70 3.08 7.74
C CYS A 133 3.30 3.73 9.06
N THR A 134 3.96 3.35 10.17
CA THR A 134 3.72 3.94 11.49
C THR A 134 3.96 5.46 11.49
N VAL A 135 5.03 5.94 10.86
CA VAL A 135 5.31 7.38 10.72
C VAL A 135 4.18 8.08 9.93
N LEU A 136 3.75 7.50 8.81
CA LEU A 136 2.60 8.01 8.04
C LEU A 136 1.31 8.02 8.87
N HIS A 137 1.08 6.99 9.69
CA HIS A 137 -0.08 6.88 10.56
C HIS A 137 -0.10 8.00 11.61
N VAL A 138 1.03 8.23 12.29
CA VAL A 138 1.19 9.30 13.28
C VAL A 138 0.95 10.67 12.63
N PHE A 139 1.54 10.93 11.47
CA PHE A 139 1.34 12.19 10.77
C PHE A 139 -0.11 12.42 10.36
N GLN A 140 -0.81 11.39 9.88
CA GLN A 140 -2.21 11.50 9.53
C GLN A 140 -3.10 11.78 10.75
N LEU A 141 -2.81 11.17 11.92
CA LEU A 141 -3.52 11.45 13.16
C LEU A 141 -3.28 12.90 13.65
N ILE A 142 -2.05 13.40 13.52
CA ILE A 142 -1.72 14.80 13.82
C ILE A 142 -2.49 15.74 12.87
N SER A 143 -2.49 15.45 11.56
CA SER A 143 -3.22 16.23 10.57
C SER A 143 -4.73 16.27 10.88
N MET A 144 -5.32 15.12 11.22
CA MET A 144 -6.71 15.03 11.64
C MET A 144 -6.99 15.86 12.91
N TYR A 145 -6.13 15.80 13.92
CA TYR A 145 -6.28 16.60 15.14
C TYR A 145 -6.23 18.11 14.87
N VAL A 146 -5.28 18.56 14.04
CA VAL A 146 -5.17 19.97 13.64
C VAL A 146 -6.41 20.42 12.88
N MET A 147 -6.91 19.60 11.95
CA MET A 147 -8.13 19.90 11.20
C MET A 147 -9.38 19.88 12.06
N PHE A 148 -9.50 18.95 13.01
CA PHE A 148 -10.60 18.91 13.98
C PHE A 148 -10.66 20.19 14.82
N LYS A 149 -9.51 20.64 15.34
CA LYS A 149 -9.42 21.91 16.09
C LYS A 149 -9.81 23.10 15.23
N LEU A 150 -9.31 23.16 14.00
CA LEU A 150 -9.62 24.26 13.08
C LEU A 150 -11.11 24.27 12.70
N TYR A 151 -11.67 23.12 12.35
CA TYR A 151 -13.08 22.94 12.01
C TYR A 151 -13.99 23.43 13.15
N ASN A 152 -13.74 22.98 14.38
CA ASN A 152 -14.53 23.36 15.56
C ASN A 152 -14.30 24.81 16.04
N SER A 153 -13.24 25.47 15.57
CA SER A 153 -13.02 26.90 15.87
C SER A 153 -13.92 27.84 15.06
N LYS A 154 -14.58 27.34 14.01
CA LYS A 154 -15.44 28.13 13.13
C LYS A 154 -16.90 27.99 13.56
N LYS A 155 -17.60 29.13 13.68
CA LYS A 155 -18.99 29.19 14.17
C LYS A 155 -20.01 28.56 13.22
N ALA A 156 -19.76 28.61 11.92
CA ALA A 156 -20.65 28.10 10.89
C ALA A 156 -19.82 27.32 9.88
N MET A 157 -19.96 26.00 9.91
CA MET A 157 -19.33 25.10 8.94
C MET A 157 -20.41 24.49 8.04
N PRO A 158 -20.16 24.40 6.72
CA PRO A 158 -21.09 23.79 5.78
C PRO A 158 -21.29 22.29 6.09
N ALA A 159 -22.47 21.77 5.77
CA ALA A 159 -22.72 20.34 5.88
C ALA A 159 -21.87 19.56 4.86
N LEU A 160 -21.68 18.25 5.08
CA LEU A 160 -20.93 17.38 4.15
C LEU A 160 -21.45 17.51 2.71
N PHE A 161 -22.77 17.54 2.53
CA PHE A 161 -23.39 17.65 1.20
C PHE A 161 -23.01 18.96 0.48
N ASP A 162 -23.05 20.09 1.19
CA ASP A 162 -22.67 21.39 0.62
C ASP A 162 -21.18 21.42 0.25
N VAL A 163 -20.32 20.84 1.10
CA VAL A 163 -18.90 20.67 0.79
C VAL A 163 -18.72 19.83 -0.47
N MET A 164 -19.40 18.70 -0.58
CA MET A 164 -19.32 17.85 -1.77
C MET A 164 -19.80 18.56 -3.04
N TRP A 165 -20.87 19.35 -2.93
CA TRP A 165 -21.44 20.07 -4.07
C TRP A 165 -20.53 21.20 -4.57
N GLU A 166 -20.01 22.02 -3.67
CA GLU A 166 -19.08 23.11 -4.02
C GLU A 166 -17.73 22.56 -4.51
N MET A 167 -17.28 21.45 -3.93
CA MET A 167 -15.99 20.83 -4.28
C MET A 167 -16.10 19.79 -5.40
N LYS A 168 -17.26 19.66 -6.07
CA LYS A 168 -17.51 18.62 -7.08
C LYS A 168 -16.47 18.57 -8.19
N THR A 169 -16.00 19.73 -8.66
CA THR A 169 -14.95 19.79 -9.69
C THR A 169 -13.66 19.15 -9.21
N TRP A 170 -13.25 19.43 -7.97
CA TRP A 170 -12.08 18.80 -7.35
C TRP A 170 -12.28 17.30 -7.15
N ILE A 171 -13.46 16.88 -6.69
CA ILE A 171 -13.79 15.46 -6.48
C ILE A 171 -13.72 14.69 -7.80
N ILE A 172 -14.26 15.25 -8.89
CA ILE A 172 -14.20 14.65 -10.23
C ILE A 172 -12.74 14.56 -10.70
N CYS A 173 -11.94 15.62 -10.54
CA CYS A 173 -10.51 15.60 -10.89
C CYS A 173 -9.75 14.53 -10.10
N ILE A 174 -10.02 14.38 -8.80
CA ILE A 174 -9.40 13.34 -7.95
C ILE A 174 -9.80 11.96 -8.44
N GLY A 175 -11.08 11.74 -8.78
CA GLY A 175 -11.54 10.50 -9.37
C GLY A 175 -10.77 10.16 -10.66
N ILE A 176 -10.68 11.10 -11.60
CA ILE A 176 -9.95 10.93 -12.86
C ILE A 176 -8.46 10.66 -12.62
N ILE A 177 -7.81 11.40 -11.72
CA ILE A 177 -6.39 11.20 -11.39
C ILE A 177 -6.15 9.78 -10.83
N ASN A 178 -7.06 9.26 -10.00
CA ASN A 178 -6.96 7.91 -9.47
C ASN A 178 -7.27 6.82 -10.50
N LEU A 179 -8.00 7.13 -11.59
CA LEU A 179 -8.18 6.19 -12.70
C LEU A 179 -6.88 5.92 -13.45
N VAL A 180 -5.93 6.86 -13.49
CA VAL A 180 -4.65 6.68 -14.19
C VAL A 180 -3.86 5.47 -13.67
N PRO A 181 -3.51 5.36 -12.37
CA PRO A 181 -2.83 4.18 -11.86
C PRO A 181 -3.69 2.92 -11.98
N LEU A 182 -5.00 3.01 -11.75
CA LEU A 182 -5.90 1.86 -11.91
C LEU A 182 -5.85 1.28 -13.34
N VAL A 183 -5.94 2.13 -14.36
CA VAL A 183 -5.84 1.70 -15.76
C VAL A 183 -4.43 1.21 -16.07
N TYR A 184 -3.39 1.92 -15.62
CA TYR A 184 -2.01 1.51 -15.84
C TYR A 184 -1.75 0.09 -15.32
N PHE A 185 -1.98 -0.16 -14.03
CA PHE A 185 -1.67 -1.46 -13.42
C PHE A 185 -2.62 -2.61 -13.82
N ASN A 186 -3.77 -2.33 -14.43
CA ASN A 186 -4.73 -3.38 -14.84
C ASN A 186 -4.85 -3.58 -16.35
N VAL A 187 -4.44 -2.62 -17.17
CA VAL A 187 -4.56 -2.66 -18.64
C VAL A 187 -3.22 -2.75 -19.32
N THR A 188 -2.18 -2.10 -18.79
CA THR A 188 -0.85 -2.30 -19.38
C THR A 188 -0.41 -3.72 -19.03
N PRO A 189 -0.10 -4.59 -20.04
CA PRO A 189 0.73 -5.74 -19.76
C PRO A 189 1.99 -5.18 -19.13
N GLN A 190 2.40 -5.68 -17.96
CA GLN A 190 3.51 -5.15 -17.18
C GLN A 190 4.66 -4.78 -18.13
N PHE A 191 4.81 -3.48 -18.39
CA PHE A 191 5.55 -2.98 -19.54
C PHE A 191 7.04 -3.25 -19.27
N GLY A 192 7.57 -4.31 -19.88
CA GLY A 192 9.01 -4.57 -19.95
C GLY A 192 9.61 -5.25 -18.72
N ILE A 193 9.16 -6.46 -18.39
CA ILE A 193 10.06 -7.45 -17.80
C ILE A 193 10.03 -8.73 -18.65
N ASP A 194 10.52 -8.63 -19.89
CA ASP A 194 10.95 -9.82 -20.63
C ASP A 194 12.20 -10.46 -19.97
N ASP A 195 12.77 -9.82 -18.94
CA ASP A 195 13.82 -10.31 -18.06
C ASP A 195 13.34 -10.54 -16.61
N ALA A 196 12.04 -10.82 -16.37
CA ALA A 196 11.64 -11.23 -15.03
C ALA A 196 12.35 -12.55 -14.78
N PRO A 197 13.22 -12.64 -13.75
CA PRO A 197 13.99 -13.84 -13.53
C PRO A 197 12.99 -14.99 -13.40
N THR A 198 13.00 -15.89 -14.37
CA THR A 198 12.00 -16.95 -14.48
C THR A 198 12.71 -18.27 -14.24
N ILE A 199 12.10 -19.10 -13.40
CA ILE A 199 12.57 -20.46 -13.14
C ILE A 199 12.20 -21.30 -14.36
N THR A 200 13.15 -21.40 -15.29
CA THR A 200 13.01 -22.18 -16.52
C THR A 200 13.51 -23.61 -16.37
N ASN A 201 14.37 -23.89 -15.38
CA ASN A 201 14.89 -25.23 -15.11
C ASN A 201 13.83 -26.08 -14.36
N PRO A 202 13.27 -27.13 -14.99
CA PRO A 202 12.24 -27.96 -14.36
C PRO A 202 12.77 -28.78 -13.18
N GLU A 203 14.06 -29.12 -13.14
CA GLU A 203 14.67 -29.84 -12.03
C GLU A 203 14.79 -28.96 -10.80
N PHE A 204 15.07 -27.66 -10.98
CA PHE A 204 15.03 -26.70 -9.87
C PHE A 204 13.63 -26.61 -9.26
N ALA A 205 12.61 -26.44 -10.10
CA ALA A 205 11.22 -26.38 -9.64
C ALA A 205 10.76 -27.67 -8.94
N ARG A 206 11.14 -28.85 -9.47
CA ARG A 206 10.87 -30.13 -8.79
C ARG A 206 11.62 -30.25 -7.48
N CYS A 207 12.87 -29.80 -7.42
CA CYS A 207 13.67 -29.87 -6.20
C CYS A 207 13.05 -29.04 -5.07
N ILE A 208 12.48 -27.87 -5.38
CA ILE A 208 11.73 -27.05 -4.41
C ILE A 208 10.59 -27.87 -3.80
N THR A 209 9.75 -28.48 -4.64
CA THR A 209 8.63 -29.31 -4.19
C THR A 209 9.09 -30.56 -3.43
N HIS A 210 10.10 -31.28 -3.93
CA HIS A 210 10.66 -32.47 -3.26
C HIS A 210 11.30 -32.13 -1.91
N SER A 211 11.80 -30.91 -1.74
CA SER A 211 12.32 -30.44 -0.46
C SER A 211 11.22 -30.16 0.57
N GLY A 212 9.95 -30.36 0.22
CA GLY A 212 8.79 -30.24 1.10
C GLY A 212 8.11 -28.87 1.08
N TRP A 213 8.51 -27.97 0.18
CA TRP A 213 7.91 -26.63 0.09
C TRP A 213 6.56 -26.67 -0.64
N ILE A 214 5.54 -26.10 0.01
CA ILE A 214 4.19 -25.95 -0.53
C ILE A 214 3.83 -24.47 -0.61
N PHE A 215 3.28 -24.06 -1.76
CA PHE A 215 2.85 -22.71 -2.05
C PHE A 215 1.37 -22.51 -1.70
N TYR A 216 1.08 -21.67 -0.72
CA TYR A 216 -0.28 -21.28 -0.35
C TYR A 216 -0.60 -19.87 -0.84
N GLY A 217 -1.74 -19.71 -1.50
CA GLY A 217 -2.19 -18.40 -2.00
C GLY A 217 -3.70 -18.35 -2.18
N LYS A 218 -4.20 -17.25 -2.79
CA LYS A 218 -5.61 -17.07 -3.09
C LYS A 218 -5.80 -16.52 -4.51
N VAL A 219 -6.89 -16.88 -5.17
CA VAL A 219 -7.30 -16.23 -6.43
C VAL A 219 -7.50 -14.72 -6.21
N GLY A 220 -6.93 -13.90 -7.10
CA GLY A 220 -6.99 -12.43 -7.01
C GLY A 220 -5.91 -11.78 -6.13
N CYS A 221 -4.95 -12.55 -5.61
CA CYS A 221 -3.76 -12.04 -4.93
C CYS A 221 -2.68 -11.66 -5.95
N GLY A 222 -2.32 -10.36 -6.02
CA GLY A 222 -1.33 -9.83 -6.97
C GLY A 222 0.05 -10.48 -6.82
N TRP A 223 0.59 -10.54 -5.59
CA TRP A 223 1.86 -11.21 -5.29
C TRP A 223 1.84 -12.72 -5.56
N CYS A 224 0.69 -13.38 -5.41
CA CYS A 224 0.54 -14.79 -5.75
C CYS A 224 0.57 -14.98 -7.27
N GLY A 225 0.03 -14.03 -8.03
CA GLY A 225 0.18 -13.96 -9.49
C GLY A 225 1.64 -13.82 -9.88
N LYS A 226 2.36 -12.84 -9.32
CA LYS A 226 3.81 -12.65 -9.55
C LYS A 226 4.63 -13.89 -9.19
N GLN A 227 4.31 -14.55 -8.08
CA GLN A 227 4.96 -15.80 -7.70
C GLN A 227 4.70 -16.93 -8.72
N LYS A 228 3.51 -17.00 -9.30
CA LYS A 228 3.20 -17.98 -10.36
C LYS A 228 3.94 -17.65 -11.66
N GLU A 229 4.00 -16.37 -12.02
CA GLU A 229 4.73 -15.86 -13.18
C GLU A 229 6.23 -16.20 -13.09
N LEU A 230 6.82 -16.13 -11.88
CA LEU A 230 8.21 -16.57 -11.62
C LEU A 230 8.48 -17.99 -12.12
N PHE A 231 7.56 -18.93 -11.90
CA PHE A 231 7.73 -20.31 -12.35
C PHE A 231 7.35 -20.52 -13.81
N GLY A 232 6.54 -19.62 -14.40
CA GLY A 232 6.19 -19.66 -15.81
C GLY A 232 5.77 -21.06 -16.29
N SER A 233 6.57 -21.64 -17.18
CA SER A 233 6.33 -22.99 -17.74
C SER A 233 6.56 -24.14 -16.77
N THR A 234 7.28 -23.93 -15.66
CA THR A 234 7.56 -24.93 -14.63
C THR A 234 6.59 -24.90 -13.46
N LEU A 235 5.56 -24.03 -13.52
CA LEU A 235 4.55 -23.88 -12.47
C LEU A 235 3.83 -25.20 -12.15
N ASP A 236 3.69 -26.10 -13.13
CA ASP A 236 3.09 -27.42 -12.95
C ASP A 236 3.91 -28.34 -12.02
N LYS A 237 5.17 -27.98 -11.72
CA LYS A 237 6.04 -28.70 -10.78
C LYS A 237 5.89 -28.22 -9.34
N ILE A 238 5.21 -27.09 -9.13
CA ILE A 238 5.01 -26.48 -7.81
C ILE A 238 3.67 -26.93 -7.23
N VAL A 239 3.69 -27.38 -5.98
CA VAL A 239 2.46 -27.69 -5.25
C VAL A 239 1.83 -26.40 -4.77
N PHE A 240 0.74 -26.00 -5.44
CA PHE A 240 -0.06 -24.82 -5.08
C PHE A 240 -1.37 -25.23 -4.40
N VAL A 241 -1.62 -24.66 -3.22
CA VAL A 241 -2.88 -24.76 -2.49
C VAL A 241 -3.61 -23.41 -2.54
N ASP A 242 -4.82 -23.43 -3.10
CA ASP A 242 -5.70 -22.27 -3.12
C ASP A 242 -6.51 -22.18 -1.82
N CYS A 243 -6.12 -21.27 -0.94
CA CYS A 243 -6.82 -21.01 0.33
C CYS A 243 -8.20 -20.34 0.14
N GLY A 244 -8.58 -19.98 -1.09
CA GLY A 244 -9.96 -19.63 -1.42
C GLY A 244 -10.90 -20.84 -1.43
N THR A 245 -10.38 -22.04 -1.77
CA THR A 245 -11.15 -23.28 -1.81
C THR A 245 -10.83 -24.17 -0.60
N ALA A 246 -9.56 -24.28 -0.22
CA ALA A 246 -9.06 -25.01 0.95
C ALA A 246 -9.05 -24.13 2.21
N GLN A 247 -10.18 -23.50 2.52
CA GLN A 247 -10.24 -22.48 3.58
C GLN A 247 -9.95 -23.05 4.98
N GLU A 248 -10.44 -24.26 5.29
CA GLU A 248 -10.23 -24.88 6.60
C GLU A 248 -8.78 -25.32 6.81
N ASP A 249 -8.17 -25.93 5.79
CA ASP A 249 -6.78 -26.38 5.82
C ASP A 249 -5.81 -25.21 6.03
N CYS A 250 -5.98 -24.13 5.25
CA CYS A 250 -5.14 -22.95 5.38
C CYS A 250 -5.32 -22.24 6.74
N LYS A 251 -6.52 -22.30 7.32
CA LYS A 251 -6.80 -21.75 8.65
C LYS A 251 -6.15 -22.59 9.74
N ALA A 252 -6.18 -23.92 9.63
CA ALA A 252 -5.49 -24.82 10.56
C ALA A 252 -3.97 -24.59 10.58
N LEU A 253 -3.40 -24.22 9.43
CA LEU A 253 -1.99 -23.85 9.27
C LEU A 253 -1.67 -22.40 9.66
N ASN A 254 -2.61 -21.65 10.27
CA ASN A 254 -2.45 -20.24 10.67
C ASN A 254 -1.86 -19.36 9.55
N ILE A 255 -2.37 -19.50 8.31
CA ILE A 255 -1.89 -18.71 7.17
C ILE A 255 -2.54 -17.33 7.19
N GLU A 256 -1.74 -16.32 7.53
CA GLU A 256 -2.16 -14.93 7.69
C GLU A 256 -1.80 -14.02 6.51
N ALA A 257 -1.08 -14.51 5.51
CA ALA A 257 -0.66 -13.68 4.37
C ALA A 257 -0.51 -14.53 3.13
N TYR A 258 -0.65 -13.90 1.97
CA TYR A 258 -0.42 -14.57 0.69
C TYR A 258 0.56 -13.76 -0.17
N PRO A 259 1.45 -14.43 -0.92
CA PRO A 259 1.72 -15.87 -0.86
C PRO A 259 2.38 -16.27 0.47
N THR A 260 2.17 -17.49 0.94
CA THR A 260 2.92 -18.09 2.04
C THR A 260 3.49 -19.42 1.57
N TRP A 261 4.74 -19.69 1.88
CA TRP A 261 5.40 -20.95 1.61
C TRP A 261 5.70 -21.66 2.92
N ILE A 262 5.35 -22.94 3.01
CA ILE A 262 5.61 -23.76 4.20
C ILE A 262 6.37 -25.00 3.76
N ARG A 263 7.45 -25.32 4.47
CA ARG A 263 8.24 -26.53 4.29
C ARG A 263 7.86 -27.55 5.35
N PHE A 264 7.46 -28.74 4.93
CA PHE A 264 7.17 -29.86 5.82
C PHE A 264 8.24 -30.93 5.75
N ASN A 265 8.45 -31.67 6.85
CA ASN A 265 9.25 -32.90 6.83
C ASN A 265 8.41 -34.09 6.32
N GLU A 266 9.02 -35.27 6.22
CA GLU A 266 8.33 -36.51 5.81
C GLU A 266 7.25 -36.96 6.82
N GLU A 267 7.35 -36.51 8.07
CA GLU A 267 6.42 -36.82 9.17
C GLU A 267 5.20 -35.88 9.18
N GLY A 268 5.22 -34.81 8.37
CA GLY A 268 4.16 -33.81 8.26
C GLY A 268 4.30 -32.62 9.21
N ASP A 269 5.41 -32.51 9.94
CA ASP A 269 5.71 -31.36 10.80
C ASP A 269 6.25 -30.17 9.99
N GLU A 270 5.80 -28.97 10.36
CA GLU A 270 6.29 -27.71 9.79
C GLU A 270 7.73 -27.43 10.25
N ILE A 271 8.66 -27.35 9.30
CA ILE A 271 10.08 -27.04 9.55
C ILE A 271 10.34 -25.54 9.38
N ASN A 272 9.82 -24.96 8.29
CA ASN A 272 10.08 -23.57 7.92
C ASN A 272 8.85 -22.92 7.29
N ARG A 273 8.75 -21.60 7.48
CA ARG A 273 7.71 -20.77 6.87
C ARG A 273 8.29 -19.49 6.32
N TRP A 274 7.93 -19.17 5.08
CA TRP A 274 8.21 -17.89 4.44
C TRP A 274 6.91 -17.17 4.10
N LYS A 275 6.79 -15.91 4.52
CA LYS A 275 5.62 -15.06 4.26
C LYS A 275 5.99 -14.04 3.18
N GLY A 276 5.25 -14.01 2.07
CA GLY A 276 5.45 -13.10 0.95
C GLY A 276 6.13 -13.75 -0.26
N TYR A 277 6.36 -12.92 -1.30
CA TYR A 277 7.06 -13.33 -2.52
C TYR A 277 8.48 -13.81 -2.23
N VAL A 278 8.92 -14.83 -2.97
CA VAL A 278 10.26 -15.42 -2.91
C VAL A 278 10.93 -15.22 -4.28
N SER A 279 12.05 -14.47 -4.28
CA SER A 279 12.89 -14.26 -5.47
C SER A 279 13.65 -15.53 -5.87
N VAL A 280 14.21 -15.57 -7.10
CA VAL A 280 15.03 -16.71 -7.55
C VAL A 280 16.25 -16.93 -6.66
N ASP A 281 16.98 -15.86 -6.36
CA ASP A 281 18.17 -15.91 -5.50
C ASP A 281 17.83 -16.42 -4.09
N THR A 282 16.68 -15.98 -3.55
CA THR A 282 16.20 -16.49 -2.27
C THR A 282 15.82 -17.97 -2.37
N TRP A 283 15.23 -18.43 -3.48
CA TRP A 283 14.97 -19.86 -3.68
C TRP A 283 16.25 -20.70 -3.71
N GLU A 284 17.34 -20.21 -4.30
CA GLU A 284 18.64 -20.92 -4.29
C GLU A 284 19.20 -21.12 -2.88
N ILE A 285 18.80 -20.26 -1.94
CA ILE A 285 19.23 -20.30 -0.54
C ILE A 285 18.23 -21.13 0.30
N LEU A 286 16.93 -20.93 0.13
CA LEU A 286 15.88 -21.55 0.94
C LEU A 286 15.63 -23.02 0.61
N SER A 287 15.83 -23.43 -0.64
CA SER A 287 15.51 -24.79 -1.09
C SER A 287 16.66 -25.77 -0.99
N ASP A 288 17.89 -25.30 -0.69
CA ASP A 288 19.14 -26.08 -0.84
C ASP A 288 19.36 -26.66 -2.26
N CYS A 289 18.57 -26.24 -3.26
CA CYS A 289 18.59 -26.77 -4.63
C CYS A 289 19.64 -26.10 -5.54
N ARG A 290 20.70 -25.53 -4.97
CA ARG A 290 21.68 -24.69 -5.68
C ARG A 290 22.37 -25.39 -6.87
N ASN A 291 22.48 -26.72 -6.83
CA ASN A 291 23.05 -27.52 -7.91
C ASN A 291 22.08 -27.79 -9.07
N ALA A 292 20.77 -27.62 -8.85
CA ALA A 292 19.72 -27.86 -9.85
C ALA A 292 19.30 -26.57 -10.60
N HIS A 293 19.80 -25.40 -10.20
CA HIS A 293 19.49 -24.12 -10.86
C HIS A 293 20.29 -23.90 -12.16
N LYS A 294 21.51 -24.43 -12.25
CA LYS A 294 22.41 -24.31 -13.43
C LYS A 294 21.96 -25.13 -14.63
#